data_AF-A0A538Q686-F1
#
_entry.id   AF-A0A538Q686-F1
#
_cell.length_a   1.000
_cell.length_b   1.000
_cell.length_c   1.000
_cell.angle_alpha   90.00
_cell.angle_beta   90.00
_cell.angle_gamma   90.00
#
_symmetry.space_group_name_H-M   'P 1'
#
loop_
_entity.id
_entity.type
_entity.pdbx_description
1 polymer ?
#
loop_
_entity_poly.entity_id
_entity_poly.type
_entity_poly.pdbx_seq_one_letter_code
_entity_poly.pdbx_strand_id
1 'polypeptide(L)'
;MTAALLRPAEYPPLRALLQIVAISHGHPLHLVSLAREIHDRGAIRTRPNGEHFLDTTALDALPPSALGPWLAARELAGHRVELIALARVCAVLGDEFTRAEVAAVLDLVERRGGATTTIDVDVGLAELAAAAILVPSGAGWAFRQALLQEGVYATTNEDERTALHQAALELWSRRDRRELGVAERVARHAEAVGELRVAARAFATLGERAHRAHRPLEADQAWQGAVRNLDVRDLQRGRALLGRARARYRLQRVRDALADLEDALAIAIELADARLEVEVLLERATALDWIDDYAGSAVATERAATRYADATLAELTPEVVLARARVVFRQARAEAVPALEDAAARARRTHHEETEAIALALLGGALVEAKELVRAGSRSRRGRPPHGDPARPRVRPGHDRADRDLQPRRGSAVARRPRRGDQARPPRSVAAARPRRGLDLGRRALARARAGRARRGRRDPPPAIADRGRG
;
A
#
# COMPACT_ATOMS: atom_id res chain seq x y z
N MET A 1 17.96 -16.41 -29.63
CA MET A 1 18.60 -16.47 -28.30
C MET A 1 18.28 -17.77 -27.57
N THR A 2 17.01 -18.13 -27.35
CA THR A 2 16.59 -19.38 -26.67
C THR A 2 17.17 -20.65 -27.28
N ALA A 3 17.12 -20.81 -28.61
CA ALA A 3 17.68 -21.98 -29.28
C ALA A 3 19.21 -22.11 -29.08
N ALA A 4 19.93 -21.00 -28.97
CA ALA A 4 21.38 -21.01 -28.76
C ALA A 4 21.76 -21.50 -27.35
N LEU A 5 20.90 -21.24 -26.36
CA LEU A 5 21.09 -21.69 -24.98
C LEU A 5 20.77 -23.17 -24.77
N LEU A 6 20.20 -23.85 -25.77
CA LEU A 6 19.82 -25.27 -25.73
C LEU A 6 20.80 -26.18 -26.47
N ARG A 7 21.99 -25.68 -26.84
CA ARG A 7 23.01 -26.50 -27.48
C ARG A 7 23.46 -27.61 -26.52
N PRO A 8 23.54 -28.87 -26.98
CA PRO A 8 23.74 -29.27 -28.37
C PRO A 8 22.47 -29.56 -29.20
N ALA A 9 21.25 -29.32 -28.71
CA ALA A 9 20.04 -29.58 -29.49
C ALA A 9 20.01 -28.73 -30.78
N GLU A 10 20.09 -29.39 -31.94
CA GLU A 10 20.28 -28.70 -33.23
C GLU A 10 18.98 -28.05 -33.75
N TYR A 11 17.82 -28.63 -33.44
CA TYR A 11 16.51 -28.15 -33.90
C TYR A 11 15.42 -28.27 -32.82
N PRO A 12 15.46 -27.46 -31.74
CA PRO A 12 14.37 -27.44 -30.78
C PRO A 12 13.06 -27.00 -31.47
N PRO A 13 11.94 -27.72 -31.30
CA PRO A 13 10.69 -27.37 -31.96
C PRO A 13 10.19 -26.00 -31.51
N LEU A 14 9.61 -25.22 -32.43
CA LEU A 14 9.16 -23.85 -32.15
C LEU A 14 8.19 -23.77 -30.96
N ARG A 15 7.28 -24.75 -30.82
CA ARG A 15 6.36 -24.85 -29.69
C ARG A 15 7.11 -24.93 -28.34
N ALA A 16 8.19 -25.70 -28.27
CA ALA A 16 9.01 -25.80 -27.07
C ALA A 16 9.74 -24.49 -26.76
N LEU A 17 10.27 -23.81 -27.78
CA LEU A 17 10.90 -22.49 -27.62
C LEU A 17 9.89 -21.45 -27.11
N LEU A 18 8.67 -21.45 -27.64
CA LEU A 18 7.59 -20.57 -27.18
C LEU A 18 7.15 -20.89 -25.76
N GLN A 19 7.06 -22.17 -25.40
CA GLN A 19 6.76 -22.61 -24.02
C GLN A 19 7.85 -22.16 -23.04
N ILE A 20 9.13 -22.28 -23.40
CA ILE A 20 10.27 -21.79 -22.60
C ILE A 20 10.23 -20.26 -22.45
N VAL A 21 9.89 -19.52 -23.51
CA VAL A 21 9.72 -18.06 -23.46
C VAL A 21 8.53 -17.67 -22.59
N ALA A 22 7.43 -18.40 -22.67
CA ALA A 22 6.24 -18.19 -21.84
C ALA A 22 6.53 -18.45 -20.35
N ILE A 23 7.21 -19.55 -20.01
CA ILE A 23 7.59 -19.88 -18.63
C ILE A 23 8.59 -18.86 -18.07
N SER A 24 9.50 -18.34 -18.91
CA SER A 24 10.45 -17.30 -18.50
C SER A 24 9.85 -15.90 -18.45
N HIS A 25 8.59 -15.71 -18.88
CA HIS A 25 7.91 -14.41 -19.00
C HIS A 25 8.74 -13.37 -19.78
N GLY A 26 9.56 -13.81 -20.74
CA GLY A 26 10.44 -12.94 -21.52
C GLY A 26 11.66 -12.38 -20.77
N HIS A 27 11.94 -12.81 -19.53
CA HIS A 27 13.07 -12.30 -18.75
C HIS A 27 14.38 -13.02 -19.13
N PRO A 28 15.44 -12.31 -19.59
CA PRO A 28 16.65 -12.96 -20.10
C PRO A 28 17.37 -13.87 -19.08
N LEU A 29 17.41 -13.47 -17.80
CA LEU A 29 18.01 -14.28 -16.73
C LEU A 29 17.20 -15.56 -16.43
N HIS A 30 15.88 -15.51 -16.56
CA HIS A 30 15.01 -16.68 -16.39
C HIS A 30 15.22 -17.67 -17.52
N LEU A 31 15.42 -17.15 -18.74
CA LEU A 31 15.64 -17.95 -19.93
C LEU A 31 16.98 -18.69 -19.89
N VAL A 32 18.05 -18.06 -19.38
CA VAL A 32 19.35 -18.71 -19.13
C VAL A 32 19.24 -19.77 -18.02
N SER A 33 18.50 -19.47 -16.94
CA SER A 33 18.35 -20.41 -15.81
C SER A 33 17.52 -21.62 -16.19
N LEU A 34 16.40 -21.42 -16.91
CA LEU A 34 15.55 -22.48 -17.41
C LEU A 34 16.30 -23.35 -18.43
N ALA A 35 17.13 -22.74 -19.29
CA ALA A 35 17.99 -23.50 -20.17
C ALA A 35 18.94 -24.42 -19.38
N ARG A 36 19.63 -23.93 -18.34
CA ARG A 36 20.49 -24.81 -17.51
C ARG A 36 19.74 -25.97 -16.88
N GLU A 37 18.56 -25.73 -16.29
CA GLU A 37 17.74 -26.80 -15.70
C GLU A 37 17.37 -27.88 -16.74
N ILE A 38 17.08 -27.48 -17.98
CA ILE A 38 16.84 -28.41 -19.08
C ILE A 38 18.08 -29.27 -19.38
N HIS A 39 19.30 -28.72 -19.24
CA HIS A 39 20.53 -29.50 -19.38
C HIS A 39 20.76 -30.43 -18.19
N ASP A 40 20.62 -29.90 -16.97
CA ASP A 40 20.90 -30.63 -15.73
C ASP A 40 19.96 -31.84 -15.55
N ARG A 41 18.71 -31.73 -16.03
CA ARG A 41 17.74 -32.84 -16.06
C ARG A 41 17.98 -33.85 -17.19
N GLY A 42 18.97 -33.62 -18.05
CA GLY A 42 19.23 -34.48 -19.21
C GLY A 42 18.07 -34.49 -20.21
N ALA A 43 17.32 -33.38 -20.33
CA ALA A 43 16.22 -33.27 -21.27
C ALA A 43 16.69 -33.13 -22.72
N ILE A 44 17.98 -32.84 -22.95
CA ILE A 44 18.61 -32.94 -24.26
C ILE A 44 19.18 -34.35 -24.41
N ARG A 45 18.55 -35.16 -25.26
CA ARG A 45 18.89 -36.56 -25.46
C ARG A 45 19.53 -36.77 -26.83
N THR A 46 20.30 -37.84 -26.93
CA THR A 46 20.93 -38.25 -28.19
C THR A 46 20.08 -39.35 -28.83
N ARG A 47 19.78 -39.20 -30.12
CA ARG A 47 19.13 -40.24 -30.93
C ARG A 47 20.14 -41.34 -31.32
N PRO A 48 19.67 -42.51 -31.76
CA PRO A 48 20.55 -43.59 -32.26
C PRO A 48 21.45 -43.18 -33.44
N ASN A 49 21.06 -42.16 -34.20
CA ASN A 49 21.84 -41.58 -35.30
C ASN A 49 22.87 -40.54 -34.85
N GLY A 50 23.02 -40.29 -33.54
CA GLY A 50 23.97 -39.33 -32.97
C GLY A 50 23.45 -37.90 -32.83
N GLU A 51 22.23 -37.59 -33.32
CA GLU A 51 21.66 -36.24 -33.24
C GLU A 51 21.16 -35.91 -31.84
N HIS A 52 21.42 -34.70 -31.37
CA HIS A 52 20.88 -34.18 -30.11
C HIS A 52 19.52 -33.52 -30.32
N PHE A 53 18.52 -33.93 -29.55
CA PHE A 53 17.17 -33.36 -29.59
C PHE A 53 16.67 -33.03 -28.19
N LEU A 54 15.77 -32.05 -28.10
CA LEU A 54 15.07 -31.72 -26.87
C LEU A 54 13.87 -32.65 -26.68
N ASP A 55 13.86 -33.41 -25.59
CA ASP A 55 12.71 -34.19 -25.16
C ASP A 55 11.63 -33.24 -24.62
N THR A 56 10.59 -33.00 -25.43
CA THR A 56 9.52 -32.06 -25.08
C THR A 56 8.64 -32.56 -23.94
N THR A 57 8.63 -33.87 -23.65
CA THR A 57 7.86 -34.41 -22.50
C THR A 57 8.47 -33.99 -21.16
N ALA A 58 9.78 -33.75 -21.13
CA ALA A 58 10.45 -33.19 -19.96
C ALA A 58 10.04 -31.73 -19.69
N LEU A 59 9.54 -31.01 -20.71
CA LEU A 59 9.04 -29.64 -20.57
C LEU A 59 7.67 -29.59 -19.89
N ASP A 60 6.85 -30.62 -20.04
CA ASP A 60 5.55 -30.73 -19.38
C ASP A 60 5.70 -31.05 -17.88
N ALA A 61 6.85 -31.60 -17.48
CA ALA A 61 7.28 -31.79 -16.10
C ALA A 61 7.99 -30.56 -15.50
N LEU A 62 8.17 -29.48 -16.27
CA LEU A 62 8.69 -28.22 -15.73
C LEU A 62 7.54 -27.52 -15.01
N PRO A 63 7.67 -27.24 -13.69
CA PRO A 63 6.61 -26.56 -12.95
C PRO A 63 6.34 -25.17 -13.56
N PRO A 64 5.08 -24.73 -13.64
CA PRO A 64 4.73 -23.36 -14.03
C PRO A 64 5.47 -22.37 -13.13
N SER A 65 6.42 -21.63 -13.70
CA SER A 65 7.26 -20.59 -13.08
C SER A 65 7.37 -20.62 -11.54
N ALA A 66 7.87 -21.73 -10.99
CA ALA A 66 8.30 -21.83 -9.59
C ALA A 66 9.69 -21.19 -9.39
N LEU A 67 10.01 -20.11 -10.10
CA LEU A 67 11.38 -19.58 -10.13
C LEU A 67 11.83 -19.08 -8.76
N GLY A 68 10.95 -18.38 -8.03
CA GLY A 68 11.20 -18.02 -6.64
C GLY A 68 11.46 -19.27 -5.79
N PRO A 69 10.49 -20.20 -5.66
CA PRO A 69 10.68 -21.43 -4.89
C PRO A 69 11.91 -22.27 -5.27
N TRP A 70 12.22 -22.39 -6.57
CA TRP A 70 13.40 -23.10 -7.06
C TRP A 70 14.70 -22.37 -6.70
N LEU A 71 14.74 -21.04 -6.91
CA LEU A 71 15.89 -20.21 -6.53
C LEU A 71 16.13 -20.30 -5.03
N ALA A 72 15.07 -20.20 -4.23
CA ALA A 72 15.13 -20.39 -2.79
C ALA A 72 15.65 -21.78 -2.42
N ALA A 73 15.12 -22.85 -3.00
CA ALA A 73 15.59 -24.21 -2.74
C ALA A 73 17.08 -24.38 -3.09
N ARG A 74 17.54 -23.79 -4.21
CA ARG A 74 18.94 -23.86 -4.64
C ARG A 74 19.86 -23.05 -3.74
N GLU A 75 19.52 -21.79 -3.43
CA GLU A 75 20.34 -20.92 -2.59
C GLU A 75 20.34 -21.38 -1.12
N LEU A 76 19.30 -22.10 -0.68
CA LEU A 76 19.22 -22.68 0.66
C LEU A 76 19.76 -24.13 0.72
N ALA A 77 20.13 -24.72 -0.41
CA ALA A 77 20.65 -26.09 -0.45
C ALA A 77 21.97 -26.18 0.32
N GLY A 78 22.07 -27.16 1.22
CA GLY A 78 23.27 -27.39 2.04
C GLY A 78 23.37 -26.50 3.29
N HIS A 79 22.42 -25.59 3.51
CA HIS A 79 22.32 -24.86 4.77
C HIS A 79 21.58 -25.67 5.84
N ARG A 80 21.89 -25.40 7.11
CA ARG A 80 21.23 -26.03 8.27
C ARG A 80 19.76 -25.63 8.35
N VAL A 81 18.93 -26.52 8.89
CA VAL A 81 17.47 -26.32 8.97
C VAL A 81 17.12 -25.09 9.79
N GLU A 82 17.89 -24.79 10.84
CA GLU A 82 17.75 -23.62 11.70
C GLU A 82 18.02 -22.31 10.93
N LEU A 83 18.98 -22.30 10.01
CA LEU A 83 19.32 -21.14 9.19
C LEU A 83 18.24 -20.88 8.13
N ILE A 84 17.71 -21.95 7.54
CA ILE A 84 16.55 -21.91 6.61
C ILE A 84 15.33 -21.37 7.35
N ALA A 85 15.06 -21.84 8.58
CA ALA A 85 13.98 -21.34 9.41
C ALA A 85 14.11 -19.83 9.70
N LEU A 86 15.32 -19.34 9.99
CA LEU A 86 15.57 -17.90 10.15
C LEU A 86 15.33 -17.12 8.85
N ALA A 87 15.75 -17.64 7.70
CA ALA A 87 15.52 -17.02 6.41
C ALA A 87 14.02 -16.85 6.12
N ARG A 88 13.18 -17.83 6.52
CA ARG A 88 11.71 -17.74 6.40
C ARG A 88 11.12 -16.64 7.28
N VAL A 89 11.59 -16.49 8.51
CA VAL A 89 11.20 -15.36 9.39
C VAL A 89 11.54 -14.03 8.74
N CYS A 90 12.77 -13.91 8.20
CA CYS A 90 13.21 -12.73 7.48
C CYS A 90 12.34 -12.42 6.26
N ALA A 91 11.98 -13.44 5.49
CA ALA A 91 11.16 -13.29 4.28
C ALA A 91 9.74 -12.78 4.60
N VAL A 92 9.16 -13.17 5.74
CA VAL A 92 7.85 -12.70 6.20
C VAL A 92 7.88 -11.23 6.62
N LEU A 93 8.98 -10.75 7.22
CA LEU A 93 9.06 -9.38 7.72
C LEU A 93 8.93 -8.34 6.60
N GLY A 94 9.46 -8.62 5.41
CA GLY A 94 9.37 -7.77 4.21
C GLY A 94 10.75 -7.39 3.68
N ASP A 95 10.78 -6.35 2.83
CA ASP A 95 11.94 -6.03 1.98
C ASP A 95 13.19 -5.60 2.77
N GLU A 96 12.96 -4.90 3.88
CA GLU A 96 14.02 -4.55 4.85
C GLU A 96 13.58 -4.95 6.26
N PHE A 97 14.52 -5.30 7.13
CA PHE A 97 14.24 -5.60 8.53
C PHE A 97 15.49 -5.45 9.41
N THR A 98 15.28 -5.21 10.69
CA THR A 98 16.35 -5.05 11.67
C THR A 98 16.51 -6.30 12.53
N ARG A 99 17.69 -6.46 13.13
CA ARG A 99 17.97 -7.52 14.11
C ARG A 99 16.96 -7.53 15.27
N ALA A 100 16.56 -6.36 15.74
CA ALA A 100 15.58 -6.23 16.82
C ALA A 100 14.19 -6.71 16.42
N GLU A 101 13.77 -6.50 15.16
CA GLU A 101 12.49 -6.99 14.64
C GLU A 101 12.47 -8.51 14.51
N VAL A 102 13.55 -9.10 14.00
CA VAL A 102 13.69 -10.57 13.88
C VAL A 102 13.60 -11.21 15.26
N ALA A 103 14.40 -10.73 16.23
CA ALA A 103 14.37 -11.23 17.61
C ALA A 103 12.98 -11.09 18.24
N ALA A 104 12.32 -9.93 18.09
CA ALA A 104 11.01 -9.70 18.66
C ALA A 104 9.91 -10.59 18.06
N VAL A 105 9.99 -10.91 16.76
CA VAL A 105 9.05 -11.84 16.12
C VAL A 105 9.26 -13.27 16.61
N LEU A 106 10.50 -13.75 16.69
CA LEU A 106 10.81 -15.08 17.22
C LEU A 106 10.27 -15.24 18.65
N ASP A 107 10.57 -14.29 19.53
CA ASP A 107 10.06 -14.24 20.90
C ASP A 107 8.51 -14.30 20.95
N LEU A 108 7.82 -13.65 20.01
CA LEU A 108 6.37 -13.62 19.95
C LEU A 108 5.76 -14.93 19.43
N VAL A 109 6.46 -15.66 18.56
CA VAL A 109 6.04 -16.99 18.11
C VAL A 109 6.26 -18.03 19.20
N GLU A 110 7.43 -18.01 19.86
CA GLU A 110 7.73 -18.91 20.99
C GLU A 110 6.71 -18.76 22.12
N ARG A 111 6.36 -17.52 22.50
CA ARG A 111 5.33 -17.26 23.52
C ARG A 111 3.95 -17.81 23.17
N ARG A 112 3.65 -18.00 21.88
CA ARG A 112 2.41 -18.61 21.40
C ARG A 112 2.48 -20.14 21.34
N GLY A 113 3.62 -20.73 21.69
CA GLY A 113 3.88 -22.16 21.56
C GLY A 113 4.18 -22.60 20.12
N GLY A 114 4.50 -21.67 19.22
CA GLY A 114 4.98 -22.00 17.88
C GLY A 114 6.43 -22.42 17.91
N ALA A 115 6.80 -23.40 17.07
CA ALA A 115 8.20 -23.78 16.88
C ALA A 115 8.84 -22.85 15.84
N THR A 116 9.97 -22.24 16.21
CA THR A 116 10.81 -21.46 15.29
C THR A 116 12.22 -22.07 15.22
N THR A 117 13.18 -21.28 14.76
CA THR A 117 14.60 -21.62 14.82
C THR A 117 15.15 -21.48 16.23
N THR A 118 16.12 -22.33 16.59
CA THR A 118 16.89 -22.25 17.84
C THR A 118 18.22 -21.51 17.67
N ILE A 119 18.54 -21.06 16.45
CA ILE A 119 19.77 -20.32 16.17
C ILE A 119 19.73 -18.95 16.84
N ASP A 120 20.86 -18.53 17.40
CA ASP A 120 21.02 -17.15 17.84
C ASP A 120 20.86 -16.19 16.64
N VAL A 121 20.09 -15.11 16.84
CA VAL A 121 19.73 -14.18 15.75
C VAL A 121 20.95 -13.49 15.16
N ASP A 122 21.92 -13.11 15.98
CA ASP A 122 23.12 -12.42 15.50
C ASP A 122 24.00 -13.38 14.68
N VAL A 123 24.16 -14.61 15.17
CA VAL A 123 24.88 -15.68 14.44
C VAL A 123 24.18 -16.00 13.12
N GLY A 124 22.86 -16.21 13.15
CA GLY A 124 22.12 -16.59 11.96
C GLY A 124 22.07 -15.49 10.89
N LEU A 125 21.91 -14.21 11.28
CA LEU A 125 21.98 -13.10 10.33
C LEU A 125 23.37 -12.97 9.71
N ALA A 126 24.44 -13.16 10.50
CA ALA A 126 25.80 -13.16 10.00
C ALA A 126 26.07 -14.32 9.02
N GLU A 127 25.56 -15.52 9.31
CA GLU A 127 25.66 -16.68 8.40
C GLU A 127 24.88 -16.47 7.09
N LEU A 128 23.65 -15.93 7.15
CA LEU A 128 22.87 -15.59 5.95
C LEU A 128 23.55 -14.50 5.09
N ALA A 129 24.22 -13.54 5.74
CA ALA A 129 25.00 -12.53 5.06
C ALA A 129 26.28 -13.09 4.43
N ALA A 130 26.99 -13.99 5.13
CA ALA A 130 28.17 -14.68 4.61
C ALA A 130 27.83 -15.58 3.42
N ALA A 131 26.64 -16.19 3.41
CA ALA A 131 26.09 -16.92 2.27
C ALA A 131 25.58 -16.01 1.13
N ALA A 132 25.67 -14.68 1.31
CA ALA A 132 25.15 -13.66 0.40
C ALA A 132 23.64 -13.79 0.10
N ILE A 133 22.87 -14.42 1.00
CA ILE A 133 21.40 -14.47 0.94
C ILE A 133 20.84 -13.11 1.35
N LEU A 134 21.40 -12.54 2.42
CA LEU A 134 21.09 -11.20 2.90
C LEU A 134 22.24 -10.23 2.61
N VAL A 135 21.89 -8.95 2.44
CA VAL A 135 22.83 -7.84 2.30
C VAL A 135 22.45 -6.73 3.27
N PRO A 136 23.42 -5.93 3.75
CA PRO A 136 23.11 -4.75 4.56
C PRO A 136 22.21 -3.78 3.77
N SER A 137 21.13 -3.31 4.39
CA SER A 137 20.27 -2.26 3.83
C SER A 137 19.85 -1.27 4.92
N GLY A 138 20.17 0.02 4.70
CA GLY A 138 19.92 1.06 5.69
C GLY A 138 20.52 0.73 7.06
N ALA A 139 19.66 0.59 8.07
CA ALA A 139 20.04 0.23 9.44
C ALA A 139 19.90 -1.28 9.76
N GLY A 140 19.59 -2.10 8.76
CA GLY A 140 19.31 -3.52 8.93
C GLY A 140 19.76 -4.34 7.73
N TRP A 141 18.89 -5.25 7.31
CA TRP A 141 19.16 -6.27 6.32
C TRP A 141 18.03 -6.31 5.30
N ALA A 142 18.37 -6.72 4.08
CA ALA A 142 17.44 -7.03 3.00
C ALA A 142 17.90 -8.32 2.31
N PHE A 143 17.01 -8.99 1.60
CA PHE A 143 17.43 -10.05 0.69
C PHE A 143 18.24 -9.44 -0.46
N ARG A 144 19.29 -10.14 -0.88
CA ARG A 144 20.11 -9.73 -2.04
C ARG A 144 19.25 -9.53 -3.30
N GLN A 145 18.17 -10.30 -3.44
CA GLN A 145 17.25 -10.28 -4.56
C GLN A 145 15.81 -10.46 -4.06
N ALA A 146 14.89 -9.60 -4.50
CA ALA A 146 13.47 -9.70 -4.14
C ALA A 146 12.86 -11.07 -4.53
N LEU A 147 13.25 -11.60 -5.69
CA LEU A 147 12.78 -12.91 -6.15
C LEU A 147 13.20 -14.07 -5.22
N LEU A 148 14.38 -13.96 -4.57
CA LEU A 148 14.81 -14.93 -3.58
C LEU A 148 13.94 -14.85 -2.33
N GLN A 149 13.67 -13.64 -1.82
CA GLN A 149 12.74 -13.41 -0.71
C GLN A 149 11.37 -14.01 -0.99
N GLU A 150 10.78 -13.70 -2.14
CA GLU A 150 9.49 -14.23 -2.58
C GLU A 150 9.49 -15.76 -2.63
N GLY A 151 10.60 -16.35 -3.10
CA GLY A 151 10.80 -17.79 -3.11
C GLY A 151 10.84 -18.43 -1.73
N VAL A 152 11.60 -17.85 -0.81
CA VAL A 152 11.68 -18.31 0.59
C VAL A 152 10.34 -18.16 1.29
N TYR A 153 9.64 -17.05 1.04
CA TYR A 153 8.28 -16.83 1.54
C TYR A 153 7.30 -17.88 1.00
N ALA A 154 7.30 -18.12 -0.31
CA ALA A 154 6.40 -19.06 -0.96
C ALA A 154 6.62 -20.52 -0.54
N THR A 155 7.86 -20.90 -0.19
CA THR A 155 8.22 -22.23 0.31
C THR A 155 7.97 -22.42 1.81
N THR A 156 7.62 -21.35 2.53
CA THR A 156 7.17 -21.45 3.93
C THR A 156 5.76 -22.02 3.96
N ASN A 157 5.52 -23.06 4.78
CA ASN A 157 4.18 -23.65 4.91
C ASN A 157 3.17 -22.62 5.48
N GLU A 158 1.89 -22.81 5.20
CA GLU A 158 0.85 -21.81 5.49
C GLU A 158 0.66 -21.57 6.99
N ASP A 159 0.75 -22.61 7.82
CA ASP A 159 0.59 -22.50 9.27
C ASP A 159 1.73 -21.68 9.91
N GLU A 160 2.98 -21.96 9.51
CA GLU A 160 4.17 -21.22 9.95
C GLU A 160 4.12 -19.77 9.45
N ARG A 161 3.77 -19.57 8.18
CA ARG A 161 3.61 -18.23 7.59
C ARG A 161 2.57 -17.42 8.36
N THR A 162 1.42 -18.01 8.64
CA THR A 162 0.34 -17.39 9.43
C THR A 162 0.84 -17.01 10.83
N ALA A 163 1.53 -17.92 11.53
CA ALA A 163 2.07 -17.65 12.86
C ALA A 163 3.09 -16.49 12.85
N LEU A 164 3.97 -16.45 11.85
CA LEU A 164 4.95 -15.37 11.68
C LEU A 164 4.29 -14.03 11.38
N HIS A 165 3.28 -13.98 10.50
CA HIS A 165 2.54 -12.74 10.25
C HIS A 165 1.74 -12.28 11.48
N GLN A 166 1.15 -13.19 12.26
CA GLN A 166 0.44 -12.83 13.49
C GLN A 166 1.39 -12.20 14.52
N ALA A 167 2.58 -12.79 14.69
CA ALA A 167 3.62 -12.24 15.55
C ALA A 167 4.11 -10.87 15.06
N ALA A 168 4.39 -10.73 13.76
CA ALA A 168 4.78 -9.45 13.18
C ALA A 168 3.68 -8.39 13.30
N LEU A 169 2.42 -8.76 13.05
CA LEU A 169 1.27 -7.85 13.22
C LEU A 169 1.17 -7.36 14.66
N GLU A 170 1.34 -8.24 15.66
CA GLU A 170 1.32 -7.84 17.06
C GLU A 170 2.46 -6.87 17.39
N LEU A 171 3.68 -7.14 16.92
CA LEU A 171 4.84 -6.25 17.09
C LEU A 171 4.53 -4.84 16.56
N TRP A 172 4.06 -4.75 15.32
CA TRP A 172 3.83 -3.48 14.64
C TRP A 172 2.58 -2.75 15.13
N SER A 173 1.57 -3.47 15.60
CA SER A 173 0.32 -2.87 16.11
C SER A 173 0.50 -2.11 17.44
N ARG A 174 1.62 -2.31 18.14
CA ARG A 174 1.97 -1.57 19.36
C ARG A 174 2.53 -0.17 19.09
N ARG A 175 2.93 0.14 17.86
CA ARG A 175 3.50 1.45 17.46
C ARG A 175 2.43 2.38 16.88
N ASP A 176 2.68 3.69 16.86
CA ASP A 176 1.75 4.62 16.22
C ASP A 176 1.82 4.44 14.69
N ARG A 177 0.68 4.19 14.05
CA ARG A 177 0.57 4.05 12.59
C ARG A 177 0.98 5.31 11.82
N ARG A 178 1.02 6.47 12.48
CA ARG A 178 1.50 7.73 11.89
C ARG A 178 3.02 7.74 11.71
N GLU A 179 3.76 6.90 12.44
CA GLU A 179 5.20 6.73 12.25
C GLU A 179 5.51 6.20 10.84
N LEU A 180 6.65 6.61 10.29
CA LEU A 180 7.07 6.19 8.95
C LEU A 180 7.25 4.66 8.89
N GLY A 181 6.68 4.03 7.85
CA GLY A 181 6.77 2.58 7.61
C GLY A 181 5.81 1.72 8.44
N VAL A 182 5.31 2.18 9.59
CA VAL A 182 4.46 1.36 10.48
C VAL A 182 3.14 0.96 9.82
N ALA A 183 2.43 1.90 9.20
CA ALA A 183 1.16 1.59 8.53
C ALA A 183 1.33 0.57 7.39
N GLU A 184 2.46 0.60 6.67
CA GLU A 184 2.76 -0.37 5.62
C GLU A 184 2.96 -1.78 6.18
N ARG A 185 3.74 -1.90 7.26
CA ARG A 185 3.95 -3.18 7.96
C ARG A 185 2.63 -3.73 8.50
N VAL A 186 1.85 -2.90 9.20
CA VAL A 186 0.55 -3.31 9.74
C VAL A 186 -0.39 -3.75 8.61
N ALA A 187 -0.47 -3.01 7.51
CA ALA A 187 -1.31 -3.36 6.37
C ALA A 187 -0.93 -4.72 5.77
N ARG A 188 0.36 -4.95 5.49
CA ARG A 188 0.90 -6.21 4.96
C ARG A 188 0.56 -7.39 5.87
N HIS A 189 0.90 -7.31 7.15
CA HIS A 189 0.71 -8.46 8.05
C HIS A 189 -0.76 -8.68 8.42
N ALA A 190 -1.56 -7.62 8.56
CA ALA A 190 -3.00 -7.76 8.81
C ALA A 190 -3.72 -8.42 7.63
N GLU A 191 -3.40 -8.03 6.40
CA GLU A 191 -3.98 -8.63 5.19
C GLU A 191 -3.63 -10.12 5.08
N ALA A 192 -2.36 -10.47 5.33
CA ALA A 192 -1.88 -11.85 5.26
C ALA A 192 -2.57 -12.81 6.24
N VAL A 193 -3.02 -12.33 7.40
CA VAL A 193 -3.69 -13.16 8.42
C VAL A 193 -5.21 -12.98 8.44
N GLY A 194 -5.77 -12.25 7.48
CA GLY A 194 -7.22 -12.04 7.37
C GLY A 194 -7.81 -11.01 8.36
N GLU A 195 -6.99 -10.18 9.01
CA GLU A 195 -7.43 -9.06 9.86
C GLU A 195 -7.84 -7.84 8.99
N LEU A 196 -8.83 -8.05 8.12
CA LEU A 196 -9.17 -7.16 7.00
C LEU A 196 -9.46 -5.72 7.44
N ARG A 197 -10.20 -5.52 8.55
CA ARG A 197 -10.48 -4.17 9.08
C ARG A 197 -9.23 -3.45 9.57
N VAL A 198 -8.26 -4.19 10.13
CA VAL A 198 -6.98 -3.62 10.56
C VAL A 198 -6.15 -3.23 9.33
N ALA A 199 -6.08 -4.11 8.33
CA ALA A 199 -5.43 -3.84 7.06
C ALA A 199 -6.01 -2.60 6.39
N ALA A 200 -7.34 -2.52 6.29
CA ALA A 200 -8.04 -1.41 5.65
C ALA A 200 -7.73 -0.05 6.32
N ARG A 201 -7.71 0.01 7.66
CA ARG A 201 -7.34 1.23 8.40
C ARG A 201 -5.89 1.63 8.17
N ALA A 202 -5.00 0.66 8.07
CA ALA A 202 -3.58 0.91 7.81
C ALA A 202 -3.37 1.42 6.37
N PHE A 203 -4.04 0.82 5.38
CA PHE A 203 -4.09 1.32 4.02
C PHE A 203 -4.69 2.72 3.90
N ALA A 204 -5.79 3.01 4.62
CA ALA A 204 -6.36 4.36 4.66
C ALA A 204 -5.36 5.39 5.22
N THR A 205 -4.58 5.02 6.24
CA THR A 205 -3.52 5.88 6.79
C THR A 205 -2.44 6.19 5.75
N LEU A 206 -2.05 5.19 4.95
CA LEU A 206 -1.12 5.38 3.83
C LEU A 206 -1.71 6.29 2.74
N GLY A 207 -2.99 6.08 2.39
CA GLY A 207 -3.70 6.86 1.39
C GLY A 207 -3.81 8.34 1.77
N GLU A 208 -4.19 8.63 3.01
CA GLU A 208 -4.22 9.99 3.57
C GLU A 208 -2.83 10.67 3.53
N ARG A 209 -1.79 9.93 3.91
CA ARG A 209 -0.41 10.45 3.88
C ARG A 209 0.05 10.74 2.45
N ALA A 210 -0.21 9.84 1.51
CA ALA A 210 0.14 10.03 0.11
C ALA A 210 -0.64 11.20 -0.50
N HIS A 211 -1.93 11.33 -0.18
CA HIS A 211 -2.77 12.45 -0.59
C HIS A 211 -2.23 13.80 -0.10
N ARG A 212 -1.93 13.94 1.21
CA ARG A 212 -1.32 15.17 1.77
C ARG A 212 0.05 15.49 1.18
N ALA A 213 0.79 14.46 0.75
CA ALA A 213 2.08 14.62 0.10
C ALA A 213 1.96 14.84 -1.42
N HIS A 214 0.75 15.06 -1.95
CA HIS A 214 0.47 15.23 -3.38
C HIS A 214 1.05 14.10 -4.27
N ARG A 215 0.94 12.86 -3.78
CA ARG A 215 1.39 11.63 -4.44
C ARG A 215 0.18 10.78 -4.87
N PRO A 216 -0.46 11.14 -6.00
CA PRO A 216 -1.77 10.57 -6.37
C PRO A 216 -1.71 9.09 -6.75
N LEU A 217 -0.61 8.60 -7.32
CA LEU A 217 -0.47 7.19 -7.67
C LEU A 217 -0.40 6.31 -6.41
N GLU A 218 0.43 6.71 -5.45
CA GLU A 218 0.57 6.02 -4.16
C GLU A 218 -0.72 6.11 -3.34
N ALA A 219 -1.45 7.23 -3.43
CA ALA A 219 -2.76 7.37 -2.82
C ALA A 219 -3.78 6.40 -3.44
N ASP A 220 -3.88 6.30 -4.78
CA ASP A 220 -4.78 5.35 -5.46
C ASP A 220 -4.47 3.90 -5.05
N GLN A 221 -3.20 3.50 -5.05
CA GLN A 221 -2.76 2.16 -4.65
C GLN A 221 -3.12 1.85 -3.19
N ALA A 222 -2.88 2.80 -2.28
CA ALA A 222 -3.22 2.64 -0.87
C ALA A 222 -4.74 2.56 -0.64
N TRP A 223 -5.52 3.45 -1.25
CA TRP A 223 -6.98 3.42 -1.14
C TRP A 223 -7.59 2.17 -1.79
N GLN A 224 -7.03 1.68 -2.90
CA GLN A 224 -7.37 0.37 -3.46
C GLN A 224 -7.18 -0.75 -2.44
N GLY A 225 -6.12 -0.68 -1.63
CA GLY A 225 -5.89 -1.60 -0.51
C GLY A 225 -6.90 -1.50 0.62
N ALA A 226 -7.37 -0.29 0.93
CA ALA A 226 -8.46 -0.13 1.88
C ALA A 226 -9.77 -0.72 1.33
N VAL A 227 -10.13 -0.42 0.08
CA VAL A 227 -11.37 -0.89 -0.56
C VAL A 227 -11.42 -2.42 -0.66
N ARG A 228 -10.32 -3.10 -1.05
CA ARG A 228 -10.32 -4.58 -1.19
C ARG A 228 -10.50 -5.33 0.14
N ASN A 229 -10.22 -4.67 1.26
CA ASN A 229 -10.29 -5.24 2.62
C ASN A 229 -11.58 -4.87 3.38
N LEU A 230 -12.57 -4.26 2.72
CA LEU A 230 -13.82 -3.81 3.35
C LEU A 230 -15.05 -4.35 2.65
N ASP A 231 -16.06 -4.73 3.43
CA ASP A 231 -17.34 -5.21 2.93
C ASP A 231 -18.04 -4.15 2.07
N VAL A 232 -18.80 -4.62 1.07
CA VAL A 232 -19.49 -3.76 0.08
C VAL A 232 -20.44 -2.72 0.69
N ARG A 233 -20.93 -2.94 1.91
CA ARG A 233 -21.83 -2.03 2.65
C ARG A 233 -21.19 -1.42 3.89
N ASP A 234 -19.87 -1.47 4.02
CA ASP A 234 -19.17 -0.85 5.14
C ASP A 234 -19.03 0.67 4.90
N LEU A 235 -19.38 1.49 5.89
CA LEU A 235 -19.19 2.93 5.82
C LEU A 235 -17.72 3.32 5.57
N GLN A 236 -16.77 2.54 6.10
CA GLN A 236 -15.35 2.75 5.85
C GLN A 236 -15.00 2.48 4.39
N ARG A 237 -15.74 1.60 3.69
CA ARG A 237 -15.57 1.38 2.25
C ARG A 237 -15.98 2.63 1.48
N GLY A 238 -17.11 3.25 1.86
CA GLY A 238 -17.54 4.52 1.28
C GLY A 238 -16.49 5.62 1.44
N ARG A 239 -15.87 5.74 2.63
CA ARG A 239 -14.76 6.68 2.86
C ARG A 239 -13.50 6.35 2.03
N ALA A 240 -13.16 5.06 1.91
CA ALA A 240 -12.03 4.63 1.09
C ALA A 240 -12.26 4.88 -0.41
N LEU A 241 -13.48 4.68 -0.90
CA LEU A 241 -13.89 5.01 -2.27
C LEU A 241 -13.79 6.50 -2.54
N LEU A 242 -14.24 7.36 -1.61
CA LEU A 242 -14.05 8.81 -1.68
C LEU A 242 -12.57 9.18 -1.80
N GLY A 243 -11.72 8.62 -0.94
CA GLY A 243 -10.26 8.83 -1.00
C GLY A 243 -9.64 8.37 -2.32
N ARG A 244 -10.08 7.22 -2.85
CA ARG A 244 -9.62 6.68 -4.15
C ARG A 244 -10.06 7.55 -5.32
N ALA A 245 -11.30 8.03 -5.33
CA ALA A 245 -11.82 8.92 -6.35
C ALA A 245 -11.01 10.23 -6.43
N ARG A 246 -10.67 10.81 -5.26
CA ARG A 246 -9.77 11.97 -5.16
C ARG A 246 -8.43 11.74 -5.84
N ALA A 247 -7.83 10.57 -5.63
CA ALA A 247 -6.58 10.22 -6.30
C ALA A 247 -6.76 10.05 -7.81
N ARG A 248 -7.83 9.37 -8.25
CA ARG A 248 -8.07 9.01 -9.65
C ARG A 248 -8.35 10.19 -10.57
N TYR A 249 -9.16 11.18 -10.17
CA TYR A 249 -9.37 12.34 -11.05
C TYR A 249 -8.09 13.17 -11.22
N ARG A 250 -7.19 13.20 -10.21
CA ARG A 250 -5.87 13.84 -10.34
C ARG A 250 -4.95 13.09 -11.31
N LEU A 251 -5.17 11.78 -11.50
CA LEU A 251 -4.50 10.93 -12.49
C LEU A 251 -5.19 10.94 -13.87
N GLN A 252 -6.12 11.87 -14.13
CA GLN A 252 -6.92 11.92 -15.36
C GLN A 252 -7.83 10.69 -15.58
N ARG A 253 -8.05 9.87 -14.54
CA ARG A 253 -8.98 8.73 -14.55
C ARG A 253 -10.36 9.14 -14.03
N VAL A 254 -10.93 10.18 -14.63
CA VAL A 254 -12.16 10.83 -14.10
C VAL A 254 -13.37 9.90 -14.14
N ARG A 255 -13.51 9.07 -15.18
CA ARG A 255 -14.61 8.08 -15.26
C ARG A 255 -14.58 7.07 -14.12
N ASP A 256 -13.40 6.56 -13.79
CA ASP A 256 -13.20 5.63 -12.67
C ASP A 256 -13.49 6.31 -11.33
N ALA A 257 -13.12 7.60 -11.19
CA ALA A 257 -13.44 8.39 -10.01
C ALA A 257 -14.96 8.60 -9.84
N LEU A 258 -15.68 8.87 -10.93
CA LEU A 258 -17.13 9.04 -10.89
C LEU A 258 -17.86 7.74 -10.50
N ALA A 259 -17.39 6.59 -10.98
CA ALA A 259 -17.90 5.28 -10.57
C ALA A 259 -17.68 5.04 -9.06
N ASP A 260 -16.49 5.33 -8.54
CA ASP A 260 -16.20 5.22 -7.11
C ASP A 260 -17.10 6.13 -6.25
N LEU A 261 -17.36 7.36 -6.73
CA LEU A 261 -18.22 8.32 -6.03
C LEU A 261 -19.70 7.90 -6.07
N GLU A 262 -20.15 7.25 -7.13
CA GLU A 262 -21.49 6.68 -7.19
C GLU A 262 -21.68 5.57 -6.15
N ASP A 263 -20.73 4.64 -6.08
CA ASP A 263 -20.72 3.58 -5.06
C ASP A 263 -20.65 4.16 -3.64
N ALA A 264 -19.79 5.16 -3.41
CA ALA A 264 -19.67 5.83 -2.11
C ALA A 264 -20.96 6.55 -1.70
N LEU A 265 -21.64 7.18 -2.66
CA LEU A 265 -22.92 7.87 -2.43
C LEU A 265 -24.02 6.88 -2.07
N ALA A 266 -24.09 5.75 -2.77
CA ALA A 266 -25.05 4.69 -2.47
C ALA A 266 -24.88 4.15 -1.03
N ILE A 267 -23.63 3.93 -0.60
CA ILE A 267 -23.31 3.51 0.78
C ILE A 267 -23.72 4.60 1.79
N ALA A 268 -23.40 5.87 1.51
CA ALA A 268 -23.73 6.97 2.40
C ALA A 268 -25.25 7.11 2.62
N ILE A 269 -26.03 6.98 1.53
CA ILE A 269 -27.49 7.03 1.58
C ILE A 269 -28.06 5.81 2.32
N GLU A 270 -27.62 4.59 1.98
CA GLU A 270 -28.11 3.35 2.63
C GLU A 270 -27.88 3.39 4.15
N LEU A 271 -26.74 3.94 4.59
CA LEU A 271 -26.37 4.03 6.01
C LEU A 271 -26.77 5.35 6.67
N ALA A 272 -27.45 6.24 5.96
CA ALA A 272 -27.83 7.58 6.41
C ALA A 272 -26.67 8.43 6.97
N ASP A 273 -25.45 8.29 6.42
CA ASP A 273 -24.29 9.11 6.79
C ASP A 273 -24.31 10.43 5.99
N ALA A 274 -24.94 11.43 6.59
CA ALA A 274 -25.10 12.78 6.01
C ALA A 274 -23.78 13.41 5.60
N ARG A 275 -22.74 13.20 6.41
CA ARG A 275 -21.45 13.83 6.21
C ARG A 275 -20.76 13.27 4.98
N LEU A 276 -20.69 11.94 4.87
CA LEU A 276 -20.13 11.28 3.71
C LEU A 276 -20.92 11.61 2.44
N GLU A 277 -22.25 11.69 2.53
CA GLU A 277 -23.10 12.09 1.40
C GLU A 277 -22.71 13.47 0.85
N VAL A 278 -22.55 14.47 1.72
CA VAL A 278 -22.11 15.81 1.33
C VAL A 278 -20.69 15.79 0.76
N GLU A 279 -19.74 15.14 1.44
CA GLU A 279 -18.34 15.04 0.97
C GLU A 279 -18.26 14.40 -0.43
N VAL A 280 -19.01 13.32 -0.67
CA VAL A 280 -19.06 12.63 -1.97
C VAL A 280 -19.68 13.51 -3.06
N LEU A 281 -20.77 14.23 -2.76
CA LEU A 281 -21.40 15.14 -3.73
C LEU A 281 -20.48 16.31 -4.10
N LEU A 282 -19.73 16.85 -3.14
CA LEU A 282 -18.74 17.90 -3.39
C LEU A 282 -17.58 17.42 -4.27
N GLU A 283 -17.04 16.22 -4.00
CA GLU A 283 -16.01 15.62 -4.86
C GLU A 283 -16.55 15.26 -6.25
N ARG A 284 -17.81 14.83 -6.34
CA ARG A 284 -18.48 14.59 -7.63
C ARG A 284 -18.58 15.87 -8.45
N ALA A 285 -18.97 16.99 -7.83
CA ALA A 285 -18.95 18.29 -8.49
C ALA A 285 -17.55 18.65 -8.99
N THR A 286 -16.50 18.37 -8.21
CA THR A 286 -15.11 18.53 -8.66
C THR A 286 -14.78 17.66 -9.86
N ALA A 287 -15.07 16.36 -9.81
CA ALA A 287 -14.79 15.43 -10.89
C ALA A 287 -15.53 15.78 -12.20
N LEU A 288 -16.78 16.23 -12.13
CA LEU A 288 -17.55 16.68 -13.30
C LEU A 288 -16.94 17.93 -13.95
N ASP A 289 -16.41 18.86 -13.15
CA ASP A 289 -15.68 20.03 -13.66
C ASP A 289 -14.42 19.64 -14.46
N TRP A 290 -13.74 18.52 -14.13
CA TRP A 290 -12.54 18.05 -14.85
C TRP A 290 -12.85 17.53 -16.26
N ILE A 291 -14.10 17.17 -16.54
CA ILE A 291 -14.56 16.73 -17.86
C ILE A 291 -15.48 17.76 -18.52
N ASP A 292 -15.45 19.00 -18.03
CA ASP A 292 -16.24 20.12 -18.51
C ASP A 292 -17.77 19.94 -18.43
N ASP A 293 -18.26 19.01 -17.61
CA ASP A 293 -19.69 18.89 -17.29
C ASP A 293 -20.08 19.86 -16.17
N TYR A 294 -20.08 21.15 -16.51
CA TYR A 294 -20.39 22.22 -15.55
C TYR A 294 -21.85 22.20 -15.10
N ALA A 295 -22.77 21.72 -15.94
CA ALA A 295 -24.18 21.56 -15.58
C ALA A 295 -24.35 20.46 -14.52
N GLY A 296 -23.74 19.29 -14.72
CA GLY A 296 -23.73 18.22 -13.74
C GLY A 296 -23.03 18.63 -12.44
N SER A 297 -21.93 19.38 -12.54
CA SER A 297 -21.22 19.97 -11.40
C SER A 297 -22.12 20.89 -10.56
N ALA A 298 -22.89 21.76 -11.21
CA ALA A 298 -23.85 22.65 -10.53
C ALA A 298 -24.97 21.86 -9.83
N VAL A 299 -25.53 20.83 -10.48
CA VAL A 299 -26.55 19.96 -9.88
C VAL A 299 -26.00 19.21 -8.67
N ALA A 300 -24.78 18.67 -8.74
CA ALA A 300 -24.14 18.00 -7.61
C ALA A 300 -23.87 18.96 -6.45
N THR A 301 -23.45 20.20 -6.75
CA THR A 301 -23.23 21.26 -5.76
C THR A 301 -24.52 21.63 -5.03
N GLU A 302 -25.63 21.80 -5.76
CA GLU A 302 -26.91 22.15 -5.14
C GLU A 302 -27.42 21.02 -4.25
N ARG A 303 -27.32 19.76 -4.71
CA ARG A 303 -27.65 18.60 -3.88
C ARG A 303 -26.83 18.54 -2.60
N ALA A 304 -25.51 18.80 -2.69
CA ALA A 304 -24.64 18.86 -1.53
C ALA A 304 -25.08 19.95 -0.55
N ALA A 305 -25.44 21.13 -1.08
CA ALA A 305 -25.80 22.27 -0.25
C ALA A 305 -27.15 22.08 0.47
N THR A 306 -28.15 21.51 -0.20
CA THR A 306 -29.42 21.10 0.44
C THR A 306 -29.14 20.10 1.55
N ARG A 307 -28.37 19.04 1.26
CA ARG A 307 -28.07 18.00 2.24
C ARG A 307 -27.29 18.52 3.45
N TYR A 308 -26.35 19.44 3.21
CA TYR A 308 -25.59 20.16 4.22
C TYR A 308 -26.50 20.99 5.14
N ALA A 309 -27.47 21.71 4.57
CA ALA A 309 -28.42 22.51 5.34
C ALA A 309 -29.29 21.62 6.24
N ASP A 310 -29.79 20.51 5.70
CA ASP A 310 -30.63 19.56 6.44
C ASP A 310 -29.89 18.89 7.61
N ALA A 311 -28.59 18.60 7.46
CA ALA A 311 -27.78 17.96 8.50
C ALA A 311 -27.01 18.92 9.42
N THR A 312 -27.02 20.22 9.15
CA THR A 312 -26.33 21.24 9.97
C THR A 312 -24.81 20.94 10.15
N LEU A 313 -24.12 20.57 9.07
CA LEU A 313 -22.71 20.14 9.10
C LEU A 313 -21.72 21.32 9.03
N ALA A 314 -21.75 22.21 10.03
CA ALA A 314 -21.01 23.48 10.03
C ALA A 314 -19.51 23.35 9.68
N GLU A 315 -18.87 22.23 9.97
CA GLU A 315 -17.48 21.97 9.66
C GLU A 315 -17.16 21.84 8.16
N LEU A 316 -18.18 21.58 7.31
CA LEU A 316 -18.04 21.53 5.85
C LEU A 316 -18.36 22.88 5.16
N THR A 317 -18.55 23.95 5.94
CA THR A 317 -18.86 25.29 5.40
C THR A 317 -17.86 25.73 4.33
N PRO A 318 -16.52 25.64 4.53
CA PRO A 318 -15.56 26.11 3.53
C PRO A 318 -15.69 25.39 2.18
N GLU A 319 -15.89 24.08 2.19
CA GLU A 319 -16.00 23.26 0.98
C GLU A 319 -17.30 23.54 0.23
N VAL A 320 -18.43 23.69 0.93
CA VAL A 320 -19.72 24.05 0.32
C VAL A 320 -19.68 25.44 -0.28
N VAL A 321 -19.07 26.42 0.40
CA VAL A 321 -18.90 27.79 -0.11
C VAL A 321 -18.00 27.80 -1.34
N LEU A 322 -16.89 27.04 -1.33
CA LEU A 322 -16.03 26.90 -2.52
C LEU A 322 -16.78 26.28 -3.70
N ALA A 323 -17.55 25.21 -3.48
CA ALA A 323 -18.31 24.56 -4.54
C ALA A 323 -19.32 25.51 -5.19
N ARG A 324 -20.05 26.31 -4.38
CA ARG A 324 -20.94 27.36 -4.90
C ARG A 324 -20.19 28.44 -5.65
N ALA A 325 -19.05 28.91 -5.12
CA ALA A 325 -18.22 29.90 -5.80
C ALA A 325 -17.68 29.39 -7.15
N ARG A 326 -17.37 28.10 -7.26
CA ARG A 326 -17.00 27.44 -8.53
C ARG A 326 -18.12 27.48 -9.55
N VAL A 327 -19.37 27.24 -9.16
CA VAL A 327 -20.53 27.34 -10.08
C VAL A 327 -20.62 28.76 -10.65
N VAL A 328 -20.53 29.79 -9.81
CA VAL A 328 -20.51 31.20 -10.26
C VAL A 328 -19.32 31.45 -11.18
N PHE A 329 -18.13 30.96 -10.84
CA PHE A 329 -16.94 31.11 -11.66
C PHE A 329 -17.10 30.50 -13.07
N ARG A 330 -17.78 29.36 -13.21
CA ARG A 330 -18.04 28.74 -14.52
C ARG A 330 -19.07 29.51 -15.34
N GLN A 331 -20.02 30.19 -14.70
CA GLN A 331 -21.06 30.99 -15.35
C GLN A 331 -20.57 32.40 -15.73
N ALA A 332 -19.91 33.08 -14.80
CA ALA A 332 -19.45 34.45 -14.92
C ALA A 332 -18.17 34.65 -14.10
N ARG A 333 -17.00 34.46 -14.74
CA ARG A 333 -15.69 34.47 -14.06
C ARG A 333 -15.41 35.75 -13.26
N ALA A 334 -15.69 36.92 -13.83
CA ALA A 334 -15.44 38.20 -13.16
C ALA A 334 -16.37 38.41 -11.94
N GLU A 335 -17.63 37.96 -12.04
CA GLU A 335 -18.62 38.07 -10.96
C GLU A 335 -18.33 37.14 -9.78
N ALA A 336 -17.53 36.09 -9.99
CA ALA A 336 -17.17 35.13 -8.94
C ALA A 336 -16.15 35.68 -7.92
N VAL A 337 -15.53 36.84 -8.16
CA VAL A 337 -14.48 37.41 -7.29
C VAL A 337 -14.92 37.48 -5.82
N PRO A 338 -16.07 38.07 -5.45
CA PRO A 338 -16.48 38.17 -4.04
C PRO A 338 -16.72 36.79 -3.40
N ALA A 339 -17.31 35.85 -4.14
CA ALA A 339 -17.59 34.50 -3.66
C ALA A 339 -16.30 33.70 -3.40
N LEU A 340 -15.32 33.83 -4.29
CA LEU A 340 -14.01 33.19 -4.16
C LEU A 340 -13.16 33.82 -3.04
N GLU A 341 -13.29 35.13 -2.80
CA GLU A 341 -12.66 35.79 -1.66
C GLU A 341 -13.24 35.32 -0.32
N ASP A 342 -14.57 35.18 -0.21
CA ASP A 342 -15.21 34.63 0.98
C ASP A 342 -14.81 33.16 1.21
N ALA A 343 -14.81 32.33 0.15
CA ALA A 343 -14.36 30.94 0.22
C ALA A 343 -12.93 30.83 0.76
N ALA A 344 -11.98 31.60 0.20
CA ALA A 344 -10.59 31.60 0.65
C ALA A 344 -10.44 32.11 2.09
N ALA A 345 -11.19 33.14 2.47
CA ALA A 345 -11.14 33.70 3.82
C ALA A 345 -11.69 32.73 4.88
N ARG A 346 -12.77 31.99 4.56
CA ARG A 346 -13.32 30.95 5.44
C ARG A 346 -12.36 29.79 5.58
N ALA A 347 -11.88 29.24 4.47
CA ALA A 347 -10.94 28.13 4.45
C ALA A 347 -9.68 28.44 5.28
N ARG A 348 -9.14 29.66 5.18
CA ARG A 348 -8.01 30.10 5.99
C ARG A 348 -8.33 30.10 7.49
N ARG A 349 -9.47 30.67 7.89
CA ARG A 349 -9.87 30.77 9.31
C ARG A 349 -10.08 29.40 9.95
N THR A 350 -10.46 28.40 9.16
CA THR A 350 -10.72 27.04 9.65
C THR A 350 -9.58 26.06 9.36
N HIS A 351 -8.48 26.51 8.74
CA HIS A 351 -7.31 25.70 8.37
C HIS A 351 -7.58 24.60 7.31
N HIS A 352 -8.42 24.90 6.31
CA HIS A 352 -8.67 24.02 5.16
C HIS A 352 -7.75 24.42 4.00
N GLU A 353 -6.49 24.00 4.08
CA GLU A 353 -5.41 24.44 3.16
C GLU A 353 -5.72 24.15 1.69
N GLU A 354 -6.26 22.97 1.37
CA GLU A 354 -6.60 22.61 -0.01
C GLU A 354 -7.75 23.46 -0.56
N THR A 355 -8.80 23.66 0.23
CA THR A 355 -9.92 24.55 -0.12
C THR A 355 -9.44 25.98 -0.35
N GLU A 356 -8.53 26.49 0.50
CA GLU A 356 -7.92 27.80 0.32
C GLU A 356 -7.11 27.87 -0.98
N ALA A 357 -6.26 26.86 -1.24
CA ALA A 357 -5.43 26.81 -2.44
C ALA A 357 -6.27 26.82 -3.73
N ILE A 358 -7.33 26.02 -3.78
CA ILE A 358 -8.25 25.97 -4.92
C ILE A 358 -8.98 27.31 -5.09
N ALA A 359 -9.50 27.89 -4.00
CA ALA A 359 -10.17 29.19 -4.03
C ALA A 359 -9.24 30.29 -4.57
N LEU A 360 -7.99 30.33 -4.12
CA LEU A 360 -6.99 31.31 -4.56
C LEU A 360 -6.57 31.10 -6.02
N ALA A 361 -6.47 29.86 -6.49
CA ALA A 361 -6.16 29.56 -7.88
C ALA A 361 -7.26 30.07 -8.83
N LEU A 362 -8.53 29.79 -8.49
CA LEU A 362 -9.68 30.28 -9.27
C LEU A 362 -9.82 31.81 -9.19
N LEU A 363 -9.60 32.38 -8.01
CA LEU A 363 -9.62 33.83 -7.80
C LEU A 363 -8.59 34.55 -8.68
N GLY A 364 -7.40 33.97 -8.85
CA GLY A 364 -6.40 34.49 -9.79
C GLY A 364 -6.95 34.63 -11.21
N GLY A 365 -7.64 33.59 -11.72
CA GLY A 365 -8.28 33.63 -13.03
C GLY A 365 -9.43 34.63 -13.12
N ALA A 366 -10.26 34.71 -12.07
CA ALA A 366 -11.38 35.65 -11.98
C ALA A 366 -10.91 37.12 -12.01
N LEU A 367 -9.84 37.44 -11.29
CA LEU A 367 -9.27 38.79 -11.24
C LEU A 367 -8.63 39.22 -12.57
N VAL A 368 -8.06 38.29 -13.33
CA VAL A 368 -7.55 38.59 -14.68
C VAL A 368 -8.71 38.98 -15.60
N GLU A 369 -9.81 38.24 -15.57
CA GLU A 369 -11.02 38.54 -16.35
C GLU A 369 -11.63 39.90 -15.96
N ALA A 370 -11.62 40.21 -14.65
CA ALA A 370 -12.05 41.50 -14.11
C ALA A 370 -11.06 42.67 -14.37
N LYS A 371 -9.94 42.40 -15.07
CA LYS A 371 -8.87 43.37 -15.38
C LYS A 371 -8.14 43.93 -14.13
N GLU A 372 -8.14 43.19 -13.03
CA GLU A 372 -7.48 43.55 -11.76
C GLU A 372 -6.08 42.89 -11.60
N LEU A 373 -5.19 43.14 -12.58
CA LEU A 373 -3.93 42.38 -12.75
C LEU A 373 -2.97 42.43 -11.55
N VAL A 374 -2.90 43.55 -10.82
CA VAL A 374 -2.05 43.70 -9.64
C VAL A 374 -2.50 42.76 -8.51
N ARG A 375 -3.82 42.67 -8.29
CA ARG A 375 -4.40 41.75 -7.29
C ARG A 375 -4.20 40.31 -7.73
N ALA A 376 -4.39 39.98 -9.01
CA ALA A 376 -4.17 38.64 -9.55
C ALA A 376 -2.74 38.12 -9.27
N GLY A 377 -1.72 38.95 -9.52
CA GLY A 377 -0.32 38.59 -9.29
C GLY A 377 0.03 38.25 -7.83
N SER A 378 -0.58 38.96 -6.87
CA SER A 378 -0.37 38.72 -5.43
C SER A 378 -1.00 37.41 -4.93
N ARG A 379 -2.12 36.98 -5.54
CA ARG A 379 -2.87 35.78 -5.14
C ARG A 379 -2.28 34.51 -5.73
N SER A 380 -1.83 34.55 -6.98
CA SER A 380 -1.19 33.40 -7.65
C SER A 380 0.06 32.91 -6.90
N ARG A 381 0.85 33.82 -6.32
CA ARG A 381 2.04 33.46 -5.52
C ARG A 381 1.69 32.76 -4.19
N ARG A 382 0.53 33.03 -3.62
CA ARG A 382 0.08 32.45 -2.34
C ARG A 382 -0.66 31.13 -2.49
N GLY A 383 -1.32 30.91 -3.64
CA GLY A 383 -2.06 29.67 -3.91
C GLY A 383 -1.18 28.49 -4.39
N ARG A 384 0.12 28.71 -4.64
CA ARG A 384 1.03 27.62 -4.98
C ARG A 384 1.39 26.82 -3.72
N PRO A 385 1.28 25.48 -3.74
CA PRO A 385 1.82 24.67 -2.66
C PRO A 385 3.33 24.94 -2.55
N PRO A 386 3.93 24.87 -1.35
CA PRO A 386 5.38 24.95 -1.21
C PRO A 386 5.99 23.78 -1.98
N HIS A 387 6.49 24.04 -3.19
CA HIS A 387 7.36 23.10 -3.86
C HIS A 387 8.59 22.95 -2.97
N GLY A 388 8.76 21.77 -2.38
CA GLY A 388 10.02 21.39 -1.77
C GLY A 388 11.10 21.55 -2.83
N ASP A 389 11.93 22.57 -2.66
CA ASP A 389 13.11 22.78 -3.48
C ASP A 389 13.94 21.49 -3.39
N PRO A 390 14.17 20.73 -4.47
CA PRO A 390 15.06 19.58 -4.40
C PRO A 390 16.42 20.15 -4.09
N ALA A 391 16.86 19.97 -2.84
CA ALA A 391 18.15 20.39 -2.35
C ALA A 391 19.21 20.02 -3.38
N ARG A 392 19.70 21.02 -4.13
CA ARG A 392 20.85 20.85 -4.99
C ARG A 392 22.00 20.39 -4.08
N PRO A 393 22.58 19.20 -4.28
CA PRO A 393 23.77 18.84 -3.55
C PRO A 393 24.84 19.86 -3.92
N ARG A 394 25.32 20.61 -2.92
CA ARG A 394 26.50 21.47 -3.05
C ARG A 394 27.68 20.55 -3.35
N VAL A 395 27.98 20.37 -4.63
CA VAL A 395 29.26 19.83 -5.10
C VAL A 395 30.34 20.80 -4.63
N ARG A 396 31.14 20.39 -3.65
CA ARG A 396 32.40 21.06 -3.34
C ARG A 396 33.37 20.77 -4.48
N PRO A 397 33.95 21.78 -5.15
CA PRO A 397 34.98 21.53 -6.14
C PRO A 397 36.24 21.03 -5.42
N GLY A 398 36.79 19.96 -5.99
CA GLY A 398 37.96 19.25 -5.51
C GLY A 398 39.23 20.09 -5.53
N HIS A 399 40.14 19.66 -4.66
CA HIS A 399 41.54 20.06 -4.60
C HIS A 399 42.24 19.89 -5.94
N ASP A 400 43.05 20.88 -6.28
CA ASP A 400 44.26 20.63 -7.05
C ASP A 400 45.40 21.57 -6.61
N ARG A 401 46.61 21.02 -6.63
CA ARG A 401 47.95 21.62 -6.44
C ARG A 401 48.61 21.66 -5.05
N ALA A 402 49.54 20.71 -4.92
CA ALA A 402 51.00 20.94 -4.92
C ALA A 402 51.75 20.99 -3.58
N ASP A 403 52.68 20.03 -3.49
CA ASP A 403 53.96 19.98 -2.78
C ASP A 403 54.47 21.25 -2.11
N ARG A 404 54.88 21.10 -0.84
CA ARG A 404 56.25 21.41 -0.38
C ARG A 404 56.54 20.86 1.01
N ASP A 405 57.79 20.45 1.16
CA ASP A 405 58.47 19.86 2.32
C ASP A 405 58.31 20.64 3.64
N LEU A 406 58.24 19.91 4.76
CA LEU A 406 59.26 19.92 5.82
C LEU A 406 58.86 19.08 7.05
N GLN A 407 59.86 18.33 7.49
CA GLN A 407 60.05 17.39 8.61
C GLN A 407 59.50 17.76 10.04
N PRO A 408 59.62 16.82 11.01
CA PRO A 408 58.58 16.54 12.01
C PRO A 408 58.81 17.23 13.37
N ARG A 409 57.74 17.35 14.15
CA ARG A 409 57.86 17.58 15.60
C ARG A 409 56.95 16.66 16.42
N ARG A 410 57.66 15.96 17.31
CA ARG A 410 57.22 15.22 18.48
C ARG A 410 56.29 16.06 19.37
N GLY A 411 55.42 15.40 20.13
CA GLY A 411 54.95 16.00 21.39
C GLY A 411 53.59 15.53 21.90
N SER A 412 53.67 14.56 22.83
CA SER A 412 52.86 14.47 24.06
C SER A 412 51.36 14.19 24.01
N ALA A 413 51.08 12.96 24.43
CA ALA A 413 49.94 12.57 25.22
C ALA A 413 49.66 13.50 26.41
N VAL A 414 48.38 13.80 26.68
CA VAL A 414 47.87 13.97 28.03
C VAL A 414 46.48 13.34 28.11
N ALA A 415 46.39 12.26 28.88
CA ALA A 415 45.17 11.69 29.39
C ALA A 415 44.54 12.62 30.44
N ARG A 416 43.22 12.80 30.42
CA ARG A 416 42.45 13.05 31.65
C ARG A 416 41.15 12.26 31.64
N ARG A 417 41.10 11.35 32.61
CA ARG A 417 39.98 10.48 33.03
C ARG A 417 39.16 11.23 34.12
N PRO A 418 38.11 10.64 34.71
CA PRO A 418 36.76 11.19 34.73
C PRO A 418 36.36 11.78 36.09
N ARG A 419 35.21 12.47 36.14
CA ARG A 419 34.51 12.76 37.41
C ARG A 419 33.20 11.97 37.49
N ARG A 420 33.20 11.01 38.41
CA ARG A 420 32.04 10.64 39.27
C ARG A 420 31.50 11.93 39.92
N GLY A 421 30.25 12.11 40.26
CA GLY A 421 29.03 11.31 40.30
C GLY A 421 28.05 12.15 41.13
N ASP A 422 26.75 11.88 41.06
CA ASP A 422 25.92 12.00 42.26
C ASP A 422 24.57 11.29 42.10
N GLN A 423 24.13 10.74 43.22
CA GLN A 423 23.02 9.82 43.37
C GLN A 423 21.72 10.54 43.77
N ALA A 424 20.60 9.92 43.35
CA ALA A 424 19.35 9.69 44.09
C ALA A 424 18.45 10.89 44.49
N ARG A 425 17.18 10.87 44.04
CA ARG A 425 16.03 10.18 44.67
C ARG A 425 14.70 10.45 43.92
N PRO A 426 13.68 9.56 44.03
CA PRO A 426 12.38 9.66 43.37
C PRO A 426 11.26 10.16 44.31
N PRO A 427 10.05 10.44 43.78
CA PRO A 427 8.81 10.24 44.53
C PRO A 427 7.90 9.22 43.82
N ARG A 428 7.58 8.11 44.50
CA ARG A 428 6.33 7.86 45.25
C ARG A 428 5.15 7.44 44.36
N SER A 429 4.95 6.13 44.38
CA SER A 429 3.67 5.46 44.14
C SER A 429 2.65 5.85 45.20
N VAL A 430 1.40 6.04 44.78
CA VAL A 430 0.22 5.92 45.64
C VAL A 430 -0.71 4.91 44.98
N ALA A 431 -0.96 3.83 45.72
CA ALA A 431 -1.97 2.82 45.45
C ALA A 431 -3.36 3.34 45.81
N ALA A 432 -4.39 2.91 45.08
CA ALA A 432 -5.68 2.53 45.65
C ALA A 432 -6.55 1.84 44.59
N ALA A 433 -6.68 0.52 44.74
CA ALA A 433 -7.75 -0.27 44.18
C ALA A 433 -9.06 0.00 44.92
N ARG A 434 -10.21 -0.07 44.23
CA ARG A 434 -11.36 -0.92 44.62
C ARG A 434 -12.48 -0.94 43.56
N PRO A 435 -13.30 -2.00 43.54
CA PRO A 435 -14.03 -2.48 42.38
C PRO A 435 -15.48 -1.98 42.32
N ARG A 436 -16.09 -2.01 41.12
CA ARG A 436 -17.54 -2.11 40.99
C ARG A 436 -17.93 -3.24 40.04
N ARG A 437 -18.66 -4.17 40.64
CA ARG A 437 -19.46 -5.22 40.01
C ARG A 437 -20.64 -4.60 39.26
N GLY A 438 -21.02 -5.27 38.16
CA GLY A 438 -22.41 -5.42 37.72
C GLY A 438 -22.90 -4.39 36.72
N LEU A 439 -23.13 -4.80 35.48
CA LEU A 439 -24.45 -5.28 35.08
C LEU A 439 -24.40 -5.91 33.68
N ASP A 440 -24.81 -7.17 33.69
CA ASP A 440 -24.91 -8.12 32.60
C ASP A 440 -26.32 -8.01 32.01
N LEU A 441 -26.50 -7.20 30.96
CA LEU A 441 -27.75 -7.11 30.19
C LEU A 441 -27.44 -6.75 28.73
N GLY A 442 -27.05 -7.75 27.93
CA GLY A 442 -26.83 -7.53 26.49
C GLY A 442 -26.81 -8.78 25.61
N ARG A 443 -27.15 -9.97 26.12
CA ARG A 443 -27.04 -11.25 25.36
C ARG A 443 -28.34 -12.03 25.19
N ARG A 444 -29.52 -11.39 25.30
CA ARG A 444 -30.83 -12.05 25.09
C ARG A 444 -31.71 -11.50 23.95
N ALA A 445 -31.18 -10.62 23.09
CA ALA A 445 -31.96 -10.06 21.97
C ALA A 445 -31.71 -10.70 20.60
N LEU A 446 -30.76 -11.63 20.45
CA LEU A 446 -30.40 -12.21 19.13
C LEU A 446 -30.83 -13.67 18.91
N ALA A 447 -31.54 -14.29 19.85
CA ALA A 447 -31.97 -15.69 19.75
C ALA A 447 -33.44 -15.90 19.31
N ARG A 448 -34.21 -14.83 19.04
CA ARG A 448 -35.63 -14.95 18.61
C ARG A 448 -35.90 -14.57 17.14
N ALA A 449 -34.89 -14.18 16.36
CA ALA A 449 -35.05 -13.85 14.95
C ALA A 449 -34.73 -15.00 13.97
N ARG A 450 -34.29 -16.17 14.46
CA ARG A 450 -33.89 -17.34 13.61
C ARG A 450 -34.88 -18.50 13.58
N ALA A 451 -36.06 -18.39 14.20
CA ALA A 451 -37.06 -19.47 14.25
C ALA A 451 -38.34 -19.21 13.42
N GLY A 452 -38.37 -18.18 12.56
CA GLY A 452 -39.58 -17.76 11.82
C GLY A 452 -39.57 -17.97 10.30
N ARG A 453 -38.52 -18.53 9.70
CA ARG A 453 -38.36 -18.61 8.24
C ARG A 453 -38.06 -20.03 7.73
N ALA A 454 -38.84 -20.99 8.20
CA ALA A 454 -38.84 -22.35 7.66
C ALA A 454 -40.27 -22.88 7.59
N ARG A 455 -41.09 -22.30 6.69
CA ARG A 455 -42.36 -22.87 6.17
C ARG A 455 -42.99 -21.86 5.19
N ARG A 456 -42.66 -21.97 3.91
CA ARG A 456 -43.48 -21.63 2.73
C ARG A 456 -42.58 -21.63 1.49
N GLY A 457 -42.85 -22.52 0.55
CA GLY A 457 -42.16 -22.55 -0.75
C GLY A 457 -41.80 -23.93 -1.28
N ARG A 458 -42.67 -24.94 -1.16
CA ARG A 458 -42.67 -26.03 -2.16
C ARG A 458 -43.31 -25.46 -3.42
N ARG A 459 -42.51 -25.28 -4.48
CA ARG A 459 -42.99 -25.08 -5.84
C ARG A 459 -42.95 -26.42 -6.54
N ASP A 460 -44.07 -26.79 -7.14
CA ASP A 460 -44.24 -27.98 -7.96
C ASP A 460 -43.35 -27.95 -9.20
N PRO A 461 -42.88 -29.11 -9.70
CA PRO A 461 -42.18 -29.20 -10.97
C PRO A 461 -43.13 -29.00 -12.17
N PRO A 462 -42.65 -28.43 -13.29
CA PRO A 462 -43.46 -28.24 -14.48
C PRO A 462 -43.81 -29.59 -15.17
N PRO A 463 -44.96 -29.67 -15.86
CA PRO A 463 -45.40 -30.90 -16.51
C PRO A 463 -44.61 -31.19 -17.80
N ALA A 464 -44.40 -32.48 -18.05
CA ALA A 464 -43.78 -33.02 -19.25
C ALA A 464 -44.60 -32.69 -20.50
N ILE A 465 -43.93 -32.16 -21.53
CA ILE A 465 -44.49 -31.98 -22.86
C ILE A 465 -44.49 -33.34 -23.55
N ALA A 466 -45.68 -33.87 -23.80
CA ALA A 466 -45.91 -35.05 -24.61
C ALA A 466 -45.84 -34.67 -26.10
N ASP A 467 -44.89 -35.30 -26.79
CA ASP A 467 -44.78 -35.34 -28.24
C ASP A 467 -45.93 -36.19 -28.80
N ARG A 468 -46.86 -35.55 -29.54
CA ARG A 468 -47.86 -36.20 -30.37
C ARG A 468 -47.58 -35.82 -31.81
N GLY A 469 -47.01 -36.75 -32.55
CA GLY A 469 -47.12 -36.75 -34.01
C GLY A 469 -48.56 -37.00 -34.47
N ARG A 470 -48.92 -36.38 -35.60
CA ARG A 470 -49.57 -36.96 -36.79
C ARG A 470 -50.01 -35.84 -37.72
N GLY A 471 -49.63 -35.95 -38.99
CA GLY A 471 -50.01 -35.05 -40.08
C GLY A 471 -48.96 -35.10 -41.18
#